data_AF-A0A259CK65-F1
#
_entry.id   AF-A0A259CK65-F1
#
_cell.length_a   1.000
_cell.length_b   1.000
_cell.length_c   1.000
_cell.angle_alpha   90.00
_cell.angle_beta   90.00
_cell.angle_gamma   90.00
#
_symmetry.space_group_name_H-M   'P 1'
#
loop_
_entity.id
_entity.type
_entity.pdbx_description
1 polymer ?
#
loop_
_entity_poly.entity_id
_entity_poly.type
_entity_poly.pdbx_seq_one_letter_code
_entity_poly.pdbx_strand_id
1 'polypeptide(L)'
;GYLARLWKQESKFGTMLDPIADKAMVVIAIMVITGYNGMNPWLILPATLILFREVCVSGLREYLGAKAGLLKVTKLAKWKTTAQMIAIAVLFLGTGLDYLNGIAVQGMTTAEYAQAVTAGLADPIRACGNRDCASYANLVGIWLLWFAAALTLVTGAEYFLKAWPHLKEDR
;
A
#
# COMPACT_ATOMS: atom_id res chain seq x y z
N GLY A 1 8.09 -18.45 4.26
CA GLY A 1 8.01 -19.53 3.25
C GLY A 1 9.30 -20.31 3.05
N TYR A 2 10.28 -19.79 2.29
CA TYR A 2 11.51 -20.51 1.92
C TYR A 2 12.42 -20.81 3.12
N LEU A 3 12.66 -19.83 4.00
CA LEU A 3 13.45 -20.01 5.23
C LEU A 3 12.82 -21.00 6.22
N ALA A 4 11.50 -20.99 6.38
CA ALA A 4 10.78 -21.93 7.25
C ALA A 4 10.91 -23.39 6.76
N ARG A 5 10.89 -23.60 5.43
CA ARG A 5 11.15 -24.91 4.80
C ARG A 5 12.60 -25.34 4.93
N LEU A 6 13.54 -24.40 4.77
CA LEU A 6 14.96 -24.64 4.92
C LEU A 6 15.32 -25.04 6.37
N TRP A 7 14.63 -24.47 7.36
CA TRP A 7 14.84 -24.73 8.79
C TRP A 7 13.86 -25.73 9.40
N LYS A 8 13.01 -26.40 8.61
CA LYS A 8 11.97 -27.35 9.07
C LYS A 8 11.08 -26.81 10.20
N GLN A 9 10.92 -25.49 10.30
CA GLN A 9 10.04 -24.84 11.27
C GLN A 9 8.73 -24.42 10.60
N GLU A 10 8.01 -25.38 10.03
CA GLU A 10 6.65 -25.15 9.56
C GLU A 10 5.67 -25.46 10.70
N SER A 11 5.11 -24.42 11.32
CA SER A 11 4.06 -24.57 12.31
C SER A 11 2.69 -24.27 11.68
N LYS A 12 1.66 -25.05 12.03
CA LYS A 12 0.27 -24.81 11.58
C LYS A 12 -0.21 -23.40 11.96
N PHE A 13 0.28 -22.89 13.09
CA PHE A 13 0.01 -21.54 13.57
C PHE A 13 0.66 -20.46 12.67
N GLY A 14 1.91 -20.64 12.27
CA GLY A 14 2.61 -19.72 11.38
C GLY A 14 1.98 -19.63 9.99
N THR A 15 1.52 -20.77 9.44
CA THR A 15 0.81 -20.79 8.15
C THR A 15 -0.53 -20.06 8.18
N MET A 16 -1.22 -20.06 9.33
CA MET A 16 -2.45 -19.30 9.53
C MET A 16 -2.18 -17.79 9.71
N LEU A 17 -1.08 -17.43 10.38
CA LEU A 17 -0.73 -16.03 10.65
C LEU A 17 -0.22 -15.28 9.42
N ASP A 18 0.50 -15.93 8.51
CA ASP A 18 1.13 -15.30 7.33
C ASP A 18 0.14 -14.43 6.51
N PRO A 19 -1.08 -14.92 6.15
CA PRO A 19 -2.05 -14.13 5.38
C PRO A 19 -2.78 -13.06 6.21
N ILE A 20 -2.74 -13.14 7.54
CA ILE A 20 -3.32 -12.15 8.45
C ILE A 20 -2.34 -10.99 8.61
N ALA A 21 -1.07 -11.29 8.81
CA ALA A 21 0.00 -10.31 8.94
C ALA A 21 0.15 -9.46 7.67
N ASP A 22 0.06 -10.07 6.48
CA ASP A 22 0.12 -9.36 5.19
C ASP A 22 -0.98 -8.29 5.07
N LYS A 23 -2.23 -8.63 5.41
CA LYS A 23 -3.36 -7.68 5.38
C LYS A 23 -3.26 -6.62 6.46
N ALA A 24 -2.89 -7.01 7.68
CA ALA A 24 -2.71 -6.08 8.78
C ALA A 24 -1.61 -5.06 8.48
N MET A 25 -0.50 -5.49 7.89
CA MET A 25 0.60 -4.61 7.46
C MET A 25 0.11 -3.53 6.52
N VAL A 26 -0.64 -3.90 5.48
CA VAL A 26 -1.23 -2.94 4.52
C VAL A 26 -2.11 -1.93 5.23
N VAL A 27 -3.01 -2.38 6.10
CA VAL A 27 -3.97 -1.50 6.78
C VAL A 27 -3.24 -0.48 7.64
N ILE A 28 -2.26 -0.96 8.43
CA ILE A 28 -1.44 -0.11 9.31
C ILE A 28 -0.62 0.87 8.48
N ALA A 29 0.01 0.41 7.39
CA ALA A 29 0.80 1.25 6.51
C ALA A 29 -0.01 2.40 5.92
N ILE A 30 -1.19 2.09 5.38
CA ILE A 30 -2.11 3.09 4.81
C ILE A 30 -2.59 4.07 5.89
N MET A 31 -2.92 3.59 7.08
CA MET A 31 -3.37 4.42 8.20
C MET A 31 -2.28 5.41 8.63
N VAL A 32 -1.03 4.94 8.76
CA VAL A 32 0.12 5.78 9.10
C VAL A 32 0.35 6.85 8.03
N ILE A 33 0.40 6.44 6.75
CA ILE A 33 0.62 7.38 5.64
C ILE A 33 -0.47 8.46 5.60
N THR A 34 -1.74 8.08 5.81
CA THR A 34 -2.87 9.03 5.85
C THR A 34 -2.77 9.98 7.05
N GLY A 35 -2.28 9.48 8.19
CA GLY A 35 -2.06 10.30 9.39
C GLY A 35 -1.01 11.39 9.18
N TYR A 36 0.08 11.09 8.45
CA TYR A 36 1.17 12.04 8.21
C TYR A 36 0.95 12.97 7.00
N ASN A 37 0.24 12.51 5.95
CA ASN A 37 -0.03 13.32 4.75
C ASN A 37 -1.33 14.14 4.83
N GLY A 38 -2.03 14.09 5.97
CA GLY A 38 -3.32 14.76 6.16
C GLY A 38 -4.47 14.09 5.39
N MET A 39 -5.64 14.74 5.41
CA MET A 39 -6.87 14.22 4.78
C MET A 39 -6.92 14.46 3.27
N ASN A 40 -5.88 14.08 2.52
CA ASN A 40 -5.89 14.20 1.07
C ASN A 40 -6.86 13.17 0.44
N PRO A 41 -7.96 13.59 -0.20
CA PRO A 41 -8.94 12.66 -0.78
C PRO A 41 -8.33 11.73 -1.83
N TRP A 42 -7.30 12.19 -2.55
CA TRP A 42 -6.60 11.40 -3.57
C TRP A 42 -5.81 10.23 -3.01
N LEU A 43 -5.47 10.27 -1.71
CA LEU A 43 -4.82 9.17 -1.00
C LEU A 43 -5.85 8.29 -0.30
N ILE A 44 -6.84 8.90 0.35
CA ILE A 44 -7.87 8.19 1.13
C ILE A 44 -8.75 7.32 0.23
N LEU A 45 -9.19 7.81 -0.92
CA LEU A 45 -10.06 7.04 -1.82
C LEU A 45 -9.47 5.69 -2.25
N PRO A 46 -8.27 5.62 -2.87
CA PRO A 46 -7.69 4.33 -3.26
C PRO A 46 -7.35 3.46 -2.05
N ALA A 47 -6.93 4.05 -0.93
CA ALA A 47 -6.73 3.36 0.33
C ALA A 47 -7.98 2.64 0.83
N THR A 48 -9.13 3.34 0.89
CA THR A 48 -10.41 2.75 1.29
C THR A 48 -10.86 1.66 0.33
N LEU A 49 -10.65 1.82 -0.99
CA LEU A 49 -10.99 0.79 -1.98
C LEU A 49 -10.18 -0.50 -1.78
N ILE A 50 -8.89 -0.38 -1.48
CA ILE A 50 -8.01 -1.53 -1.16
C ILE A 50 -8.53 -2.23 0.08
N LEU A 51 -8.77 -1.49 1.17
CA LEU A 51 -9.26 -2.04 2.45
C LEU A 51 -10.60 -2.76 2.31
N PHE A 52 -11.58 -2.10 1.67
CA PHE A 52 -12.90 -2.66 1.44
C PHE A 52 -12.79 -4.01 0.70
N ARG A 53 -12.02 -4.05 -0.39
CA ARG A 53 -11.82 -5.28 -1.16
C ARG A 53 -11.12 -6.35 -0.34
N GLU A 54 -10.07 -6.02 0.42
CA GLU A 54 -9.36 -7.00 1.22
C GLU A 54 -10.26 -7.67 2.25
N VAL A 55 -11.12 -6.90 2.93
CA VAL A 55 -12.10 -7.44 3.88
C VAL A 55 -13.15 -8.29 3.15
N CYS A 56 -13.78 -7.78 2.08
CA CYS A 56 -14.82 -8.50 1.33
C CYS A 56 -14.34 -9.83 0.75
N VAL A 57 -13.18 -9.84 0.08
CA VAL A 57 -12.64 -11.08 -0.52
C VAL A 57 -12.18 -12.06 0.55
N SER A 58 -11.72 -11.58 1.70
CA SER A 58 -11.37 -12.46 2.82
C SER A 58 -12.60 -13.13 3.42
N GLY A 59 -13.66 -12.36 3.70
CA GLY A 59 -14.91 -12.91 4.21
C GLY A 59 -15.56 -13.88 3.24
N LEU A 60 -15.54 -13.56 1.93
CA LEU A 60 -16.05 -14.47 0.91
C LEU A 60 -15.24 -15.78 0.83
N ARG A 61 -13.91 -15.70 0.94
CA ARG A 61 -13.03 -16.87 0.95
C ARG A 61 -13.30 -17.76 2.16
N GLU A 62 -13.52 -17.15 3.32
CA GLU A 62 -13.86 -17.85 4.56
C GLU A 62 -15.23 -18.54 4.45
N TYR A 63 -16.24 -17.82 3.96
CA TYR A 63 -17.58 -18.37 3.73
C TYR A 63 -17.59 -19.58 2.79
N LEU A 64 -16.82 -19.52 1.70
CA LEU A 64 -16.71 -20.63 0.74
C LEU A 64 -15.96 -21.85 1.29
N GLY A 65 -15.22 -21.71 2.40
CA GLY A 65 -14.49 -22.78 3.05
C GLY A 65 -13.63 -23.61 2.07
N ALA A 66 -13.86 -24.93 2.05
CA ALA A 66 -13.14 -25.86 1.17
C ALA A 66 -13.32 -25.56 -0.33
N LYS A 67 -14.48 -24.99 -0.75
CA LYS A 67 -14.75 -24.65 -2.16
C LYS A 67 -13.92 -23.47 -2.63
N ALA A 68 -13.39 -22.64 -1.73
CA ALA A 68 -12.53 -21.52 -2.08
C ALA A 68 -11.22 -21.94 -2.78
N GLY A 69 -10.74 -23.17 -2.53
CA GLY A 69 -9.56 -23.74 -3.18
C GLY A 69 -9.76 -24.07 -4.66
N LEU A 70 -11.01 -24.24 -5.10
CA LEU A 70 -11.36 -24.52 -6.49
C LEU A 70 -11.32 -23.26 -7.37
N LEU A 71 -11.31 -22.08 -6.76
CA LEU A 71 -11.27 -20.81 -7.46
C LEU A 71 -9.86 -20.55 -8.00
N LYS A 72 -9.66 -20.78 -9.30
CA LYS A 72 -8.38 -20.48 -9.99
C LYS A 72 -8.01 -19.01 -9.83
N VAL A 73 -6.87 -18.78 -9.18
CA VAL A 73 -6.24 -17.47 -9.03
C VAL A 73 -5.74 -16.97 -10.39
N THR A 74 -6.11 -15.75 -10.77
CA THR A 74 -5.63 -15.13 -12.01
C THR A 74 -4.17 -14.69 -11.87
N LYS A 75 -3.42 -14.63 -12.98
CA LYS A 75 -2.05 -14.09 -12.95
C LYS A 75 -2.03 -12.66 -12.42
N LEU A 76 -3.06 -11.88 -12.74
CA LEU A 76 -3.28 -10.51 -12.29
C LEU A 76 -3.37 -10.41 -10.75
N ALA A 77 -4.05 -11.38 -10.11
CA ALA A 77 -4.12 -11.47 -8.65
C ALA A 77 -2.79 -11.83 -7.96
N LYS A 78 -1.79 -12.33 -8.69
CA LYS A 78 -0.43 -12.54 -8.15
C LYS A 78 0.39 -11.26 -8.09
N TRP A 79 0.19 -10.35 -9.04
CA TRP A 79 0.91 -9.08 -9.10
C TRP A 79 0.33 -8.01 -8.18
N LYS A 80 -0.90 -8.20 -7.67
CA LYS A 80 -1.57 -7.22 -6.80
C LYS A 80 -0.76 -6.86 -5.56
N THR A 81 -0.20 -7.87 -4.88
CA THR A 81 0.54 -7.66 -3.63
C THR A 81 1.86 -6.96 -3.90
N THR A 82 2.55 -7.33 -4.97
CA THR A 82 3.77 -6.64 -5.41
C THR A 82 3.49 -5.17 -5.74
N ALA A 83 2.44 -4.88 -6.50
CA ALA A 83 2.07 -3.50 -6.84
C ALA A 83 1.74 -2.67 -5.59
N GLN A 84 1.01 -3.26 -4.64
CA GLN A 84 0.62 -2.61 -3.39
C GLN A 84 1.81 -2.36 -2.46
N MET A 85 2.71 -3.33 -2.32
CA MET A 85 3.94 -3.19 -1.53
C MET A 85 4.87 -2.13 -2.11
N ILE A 86 4.99 -2.07 -3.44
CA ILE A 86 5.76 -1.02 -4.12
C ILE A 86 5.11 0.36 -3.88
N ALA A 87 3.79 0.47 -4.03
CA ALA A 87 3.08 1.72 -3.78
C ALA A 87 3.30 2.23 -2.34
N ILE A 88 3.15 1.34 -1.36
CA ILE A 88 3.36 1.65 0.07
C ILE A 88 4.81 2.07 0.31
N ALA A 89 5.80 1.34 -0.21
CA ALA A 89 7.21 1.65 -0.03
C ALA A 89 7.57 3.04 -0.59
N VAL A 90 7.07 3.38 -1.77
CA VAL A 90 7.31 4.69 -2.40
C VAL A 90 6.63 5.83 -1.62
N LEU A 91 5.41 5.60 -1.13
CA LEU A 91 4.71 6.58 -0.27
C LEU A 91 5.42 6.82 1.06
N PHE A 92 5.94 5.76 1.70
CA PHE A 92 6.76 5.89 2.91
C PHE A 92 8.05 6.67 2.64
N LEU A 93 8.68 6.45 1.48
CA LEU A 93 9.86 7.22 1.08
C LEU A 93 9.52 8.70 0.90
N GLY A 94 8.41 9.03 0.22
CA GLY A 94 7.95 10.41 0.06
C GLY A 94 7.66 11.08 1.39
N THR A 95 6.90 10.41 2.26
CA THR A 95 6.58 10.90 3.61
C THR A 95 7.82 11.12 4.46
N GLY A 96 8.79 10.20 4.40
CA GLY A 96 10.07 10.32 5.12
C GLY A 96 10.93 11.47 4.61
N LEU A 97 10.97 11.70 3.28
CA LEU A 97 11.68 12.84 2.70
C LEU A 97 11.01 14.17 3.04
N ASP A 98 9.67 14.24 3.02
CA ASP A 98 8.92 15.43 3.44
C ASP A 98 9.19 15.77 4.91
N TYR A 99 9.25 14.75 5.77
CA TYR A 99 9.60 14.94 7.17
C TYR A 99 11.00 15.54 7.34
N LEU A 100 12.00 15.04 6.60
CA LEU A 100 13.36 15.58 6.61
C LEU A 100 13.41 17.02 6.08
N ASN A 101 12.66 17.32 5.01
CA ASN A 101 12.53 18.68 4.48
C ASN A 101 11.89 19.62 5.52
N GLY A 102 10.90 19.14 6.27
CA GLY A 102 10.26 19.88 7.34
C GLY A 102 11.21 20.24 8.48
N ILE A 103 12.13 19.34 8.84
CA ILE A 103 13.20 19.63 9.82
C ILE A 103 14.18 20.66 9.27
N ALA A 104 14.56 20.56 8.00
CA ALA A 104 15.51 21.48 7.36
C ALA A 104 15.01 22.94 7.31
N VAL A 105 13.69 23.13 7.20
CA VAL A 105 13.04 24.46 7.11
C VAL A 105 12.52 24.92 8.49
N GLN A 106 12.72 24.14 9.55
CA GLN A 106 12.07 24.36 10.83
C GLN A 106 12.42 25.74 11.43
N GLY A 107 11.41 26.61 11.56
CA GLY A 107 11.56 27.96 12.11
C GLY A 107 11.85 29.06 11.09
N MET A 108 11.91 28.74 9.79
CA MET A 108 12.08 29.71 8.69
C MET A 108 10.88 29.67 7.74
N THR A 109 10.49 30.82 7.20
CA THR A 109 9.59 30.86 6.04
C THR A 109 10.31 30.33 4.80
N THR A 110 9.56 29.90 3.78
CA THR A 110 10.13 29.40 2.52
C THR A 110 11.05 30.43 1.84
N ALA A 111 10.75 31.72 1.97
CA ALA A 111 11.56 32.80 1.45
C ALA A 111 12.86 33.02 2.26
N GLU A 112 12.78 32.95 3.59
CA GLU A 112 13.95 33.04 4.47
C GLU A 112 14.88 31.84 4.29
N TYR A 113 14.32 30.64 4.15
CA TYR A 113 15.09 29.43 3.86
C TYR A 113 15.81 29.55 2.51
N ALA A 114 15.12 30.02 1.46
CA ALA A 114 15.74 30.24 0.16
C ALA A 114 16.92 31.24 0.25
N GLN A 115 16.77 32.31 1.03
CA GLN A 115 17.84 33.27 1.28
C GLN A 115 19.00 32.66 2.08
N ALA A 116 18.71 31.88 3.14
CA ALA A 116 19.71 31.18 3.95
C ALA A 116 20.53 30.18 3.13
N VAL A 117 19.89 29.47 2.21
CA VAL A 117 20.57 28.57 1.26
C VAL A 117 21.48 29.36 0.32
N THR A 118 21.00 30.47 -0.27
CA THR A 118 21.85 31.31 -1.12
C THR A 118 22.99 32.00 -0.37
N ALA A 119 22.82 32.25 0.94
CA ALA A 119 23.83 32.81 1.81
C ALA A 119 24.83 31.75 2.34
N GLY A 120 24.66 30.46 2.00
CA GLY A 120 25.52 29.37 2.45
C GLY A 120 25.34 28.98 3.91
N LEU A 121 24.27 29.44 4.56
CA LEU A 121 23.96 29.17 5.98
C LEU A 121 23.10 27.93 6.17
N ALA A 122 22.52 27.38 5.10
CA ALA A 122 21.69 26.18 5.11
C ALA A 122 21.96 25.30 3.88
N ASP A 123 21.92 23.97 4.07
CA ASP A 123 22.01 23.02 2.96
C ASP A 123 20.72 23.05 2.13
N PRO A 124 20.80 23.06 0.79
CA PRO A 124 19.63 23.06 -0.08
C PRO A 124 18.84 21.75 0.05
N ILE A 125 17.50 21.85 0.01
CA ILE A 125 16.60 20.69 -0.11
C ILE A 125 17.08 19.83 -1.29
N ARG A 126 17.14 18.52 -1.09
CA ARG A 126 17.52 17.56 -2.14
C ARG A 126 16.58 17.71 -3.33
N ALA A 127 17.08 18.34 -4.38
CA ALA A 127 16.38 18.52 -5.64
C ALA A 127 16.54 17.26 -6.50
N CYS A 128 15.41 16.73 -6.98
CA CYS A 128 15.38 15.67 -7.98
C CYS A 128 14.88 16.28 -9.29
N GLY A 129 15.77 16.94 -10.04
CA GLY A 129 15.39 17.71 -11.22
C GLY A 129 14.73 19.05 -10.85
N ASN A 130 13.53 19.32 -11.38
CA ASN A 130 12.85 20.62 -11.23
C ASN A 130 12.00 20.77 -9.96
N ARG A 131 11.89 19.73 -9.11
CA ARG A 131 11.19 19.74 -7.82
C ARG A 131 12.00 18.98 -6.78
N ASP A 132 11.61 19.12 -5.52
CA ASP A 132 12.15 18.34 -4.41
C ASP A 132 11.83 16.84 -4.57
N CYS A 133 12.74 15.99 -4.11
CA CYS A 133 12.60 14.54 -4.23
C CYS A 133 11.36 14.00 -3.49
N ALA A 134 10.92 14.68 -2.43
CA ALA A 134 9.76 14.29 -1.65
C ALA A 134 8.46 14.47 -2.44
N SER A 135 8.28 15.61 -3.11
CA SER A 135 7.14 15.85 -4.00
C SER A 135 7.03 14.80 -5.12
N TYR A 136 8.13 14.45 -5.77
CA TYR A 136 8.13 13.41 -6.80
C TYR A 136 7.76 12.03 -6.24
N ALA A 137 8.36 11.65 -5.11
CA ALA A 137 8.08 10.36 -4.47
C ALA A 137 6.61 10.25 -4.05
N ASN A 138 6.03 11.31 -3.47
CA ASN A 138 4.61 11.32 -3.12
C ASN A 138 3.70 11.25 -4.34
N LEU A 139 3.98 12.01 -5.40
CA LEU A 139 3.20 11.98 -6.64
C LEU A 139 3.21 10.56 -7.24
N VAL A 140 4.39 9.99 -7.42
CA VAL A 140 4.56 8.63 -7.96
C VAL A 140 3.89 7.60 -7.04
N GLY A 141 4.04 7.75 -5.73
CA GLY A 141 3.40 6.91 -4.73
C GLY A 141 1.88 6.92 -4.84
N ILE A 142 1.26 8.09 -5.01
CA ILE A 142 -0.20 8.22 -5.19
C ILE A 142 -0.63 7.53 -6.48
N TRP A 143 0.06 7.74 -7.60
CA TRP A 143 -0.25 7.06 -8.86
C TRP A 143 -0.13 5.53 -8.74
N LEU A 144 0.91 5.05 -8.08
CA LEU A 144 1.09 3.62 -7.81
C LEU A 144 -0.01 3.08 -6.90
N LEU A 145 -0.48 3.85 -5.92
CA LEU A 145 -1.58 3.47 -5.04
C LEU A 145 -2.90 3.36 -5.81
N TRP A 146 -3.20 4.30 -6.70
CA TRP A 146 -4.35 4.23 -7.61
C TRP A 146 -4.28 3.02 -8.54
N PHE A 147 -3.09 2.74 -9.10
CA PHE A 147 -2.86 1.55 -9.89
C PHE A 147 -3.10 0.26 -9.08
N ALA A 148 -2.55 0.19 -7.86
CA ALA A 148 -2.75 -0.93 -6.95
C ALA A 148 -4.23 -1.09 -6.58
N ALA A 149 -4.95 0.00 -6.32
CA ALA A 149 -6.38 -0.02 -6.04
C ALA A 149 -7.20 -0.55 -7.23
N ALA A 150 -6.94 -0.07 -8.44
CA ALA A 150 -7.59 -0.56 -9.65
C ALA A 150 -7.35 -2.07 -9.86
N LEU A 151 -6.10 -2.50 -9.72
CA LEU A 151 -5.71 -3.91 -9.82
C LEU A 151 -6.41 -4.77 -8.75
N THR A 152 -6.54 -4.23 -7.54
CA THR A 152 -7.19 -4.87 -6.40
C THR A 152 -8.69 -5.03 -6.64
N LEU A 153 -9.35 -4.01 -7.19
CA LEU A 153 -10.76 -4.05 -7.56
C LEU A 153 -11.03 -5.05 -8.69
N VAL A 154 -10.26 -5.01 -9.77
CA VAL A 154 -10.39 -5.95 -10.90
C VAL A 154 -10.28 -7.39 -10.40
N THR A 155 -9.24 -7.69 -9.62
CA THR A 155 -9.05 -9.05 -9.07
C THR A 155 -10.09 -9.43 -8.03
N GLY A 156 -10.67 -8.45 -7.33
CA GLY A 156 -11.78 -8.66 -6.41
C GLY A 156 -13.05 -9.04 -7.15
N ALA A 157 -13.40 -8.30 -8.20
CA ALA A 157 -14.54 -8.58 -9.07
C ALA A 157 -14.40 -9.95 -9.76
N GLU A 158 -13.21 -10.27 -10.30
CA GLU A 158 -12.93 -11.59 -10.88
C GLU A 158 -13.16 -12.72 -9.87
N TYR A 159 -12.72 -12.53 -8.62
CA TYR A 159 -12.91 -13.53 -7.57
C TYR A 159 -14.39 -13.68 -7.21
N PHE A 160 -15.10 -12.56 -7.06
CA PHE A 160 -16.53 -12.54 -6.75
C PHE A 160 -17.36 -13.23 -7.84
N LEU A 161 -17.10 -12.93 -9.11
CA LEU A 161 -17.80 -13.54 -10.25
C LEU A 161 -17.56 -15.05 -10.32
N LYS A 162 -16.35 -15.53 -9.99
CA LYS A 162 -16.05 -16.97 -9.93
C LYS A 162 -16.67 -17.65 -8.70
N ALA A 163 -16.84 -16.92 -7.61
CA ALA A 163 -17.50 -17.39 -6.42
C ALA A 163 -19.02 -17.48 -6.60
N TRP A 164 -19.62 -16.59 -7.40
CA TRP A 164 -21.07 -16.45 -7.59
C TRP A 164 -21.83 -17.76 -7.86
N PRO A 165 -21.35 -18.68 -8.73
CA PRO A 165 -22.02 -19.97 -8.95
C PRO A 165 -22.05 -20.86 -7.71
N HIS A 166 -21.05 -20.73 -6.83
CA HIS A 166 -20.92 -21.54 -5.60
C HIS A 166 -21.69 -20.93 -4.42
N LEU A 167 -22.16 -19.68 -4.55
CA LEU A 167 -23.01 -18.98 -3.58
C LEU A 167 -24.51 -19.27 -3.78
N LYS A 168 -24.89 -19.73 -4.97
CA LYS A 168 -26.26 -20.18 -5.22
C LYS A 168 -26.42 -21.54 -4.56
N GLU A 169 -27.26 -21.63 -3.53
CA GLU A 169 -27.71 -22.92 -3.02
C GLU A 169 -28.39 -23.70 -4.16
N ASP A 170 -28.04 -24.97 -4.32
CA ASP A 170 -28.83 -25.90 -5.14
C ASP A 170 -30.21 -25.96 -4.50
N ARG A 171 -31.17 -25.32 -5.15
CA ARG A 171 -32.57 -25.28 -4.72
C ARG A 171 -33.29 -26.56 -5.13
#